data_AF-V8NXF7-F1
#
_entry.id   AF-V8NXF7-F1
#
_cell.length_a   1.000
_cell.length_b   1.000
_cell.length_c   1.000
_cell.angle_alpha   90.00
_cell.angle_beta   90.00
_cell.angle_gamma   90.00
#
_symmetry.space_group_name_H-M   'P 1'
#
loop_
_entity.id
_entity.type
_entity.pdbx_description
1 polymer ?
#
loop_
_entity_poly.entity_id
_entity_poly.type
_entity_poly.pdbx_seq_one_letter_code
_entity_poly.pdbx_strand_id
1 'polypeptide(L)'
;LAYLRRPPPRSLPEKDLLRRQGLAPLLYLQSHCDVPADRDRYVRELMKYIVDCYGRCLNNQKLPNMRLMDTSTATTEDSEFMNFISKYKFHLAMENAICPDYMTEKLWRPMHVGAIPVYRGSPSVRDWMPADHSIILIDDFGSPKELAEYIDFLDRNSDQYLKYLKYKSPHGITNQFLLENMRKREWGVNDMSLPNYLNGFECFICDRENARLNAERNHKKAHGKSLAPEVHIAQTTHMGCPSPAPGYGNIEDIPDGDSWKEMWLQDYWQSLDQGEALTAMIHHNETHQGKFWDYMHKIFLKRTQHN
;
A
#
# COMPACT_ATOMS: atom_id res chain seq x y z
N LEU A 1 10.64 3.05 -14.56
CA LEU A 1 10.69 4.49 -14.23
C LEU A 1 10.17 5.42 -15.34
N ALA A 2 10.22 5.03 -16.63
CA ALA A 2 9.59 5.82 -17.70
C ALA A 2 8.11 6.13 -17.43
N TYR A 3 7.41 5.14 -16.84
CA TYR A 3 6.07 5.28 -16.30
C TYR A 3 5.86 6.54 -15.46
N LEU A 4 6.71 6.82 -14.47
CA LEU A 4 6.51 8.00 -13.62
C LEU A 4 6.74 9.32 -14.35
N ARG A 5 7.49 9.32 -15.46
CA ARG A 5 7.89 10.52 -16.21
C ARG A 5 6.94 10.88 -17.36
N ARG A 6 6.04 9.97 -17.76
CA ARG A 6 5.08 10.19 -18.84
C ARG A 6 3.70 9.71 -18.41
N PRO A 7 2.60 10.43 -18.72
CA PRO A 7 2.56 11.68 -19.47
C PRO A 7 3.11 12.87 -18.67
N PRO A 8 3.37 14.03 -19.33
CA PRO A 8 3.58 15.27 -18.61
C PRO A 8 2.33 15.59 -17.77
N PRO A 9 2.49 16.25 -16.60
CA PRO A 9 1.36 16.69 -15.80
C PRO A 9 0.44 17.62 -16.59
N ARG A 10 -0.87 17.58 -16.31
CA ARG A 10 -1.79 18.64 -16.71
C ARG A 10 -1.24 19.99 -16.24
N SER A 11 -1.35 21.03 -17.08
CA SER A 11 -0.72 22.31 -16.79
C SER A 11 -1.33 22.96 -15.53
N LEU A 12 -0.50 23.71 -14.80
CA LEU A 12 -0.97 24.43 -13.62
C LEU A 12 -2.14 25.39 -13.91
N PRO A 13 -2.12 26.21 -14.99
CA PRO A 13 -3.25 27.08 -15.32
C PRO A 13 -4.57 26.33 -15.52
N GLU A 14 -4.54 25.13 -16.11
CA GLU A 14 -5.74 24.29 -16.25
C GLU A 14 -6.22 23.77 -14.90
N LYS A 15 -5.32 23.28 -14.03
CA LYS A 15 -5.70 22.84 -12.67
C LYS A 15 -6.27 23.99 -11.84
N ASP A 16 -5.67 25.17 -11.93
CA ASP A 16 -6.13 26.38 -11.22
C ASP A 16 -7.48 26.88 -11.75
N LEU A 17 -7.74 26.73 -13.05
CA LEU A 17 -9.07 26.99 -13.62
C LEU A 17 -10.13 26.05 -13.04
N LEU A 18 -9.84 24.75 -12.99
CA LEU A 18 -10.76 23.75 -12.43
C LEU A 18 -11.01 24.01 -10.93
N ARG A 19 -9.96 24.37 -10.17
CA ARG A 19 -10.06 24.80 -8.78
C ARG A 19 -11.03 25.98 -8.63
N ARG A 20 -10.92 27.02 -9.47
CA ARG A 20 -11.83 28.18 -9.50
C ARG A 20 -13.27 27.83 -9.90
N GLN A 21 -13.46 26.74 -10.64
CA GLN A 21 -14.78 26.22 -11.03
C GLN A 21 -15.45 25.38 -9.93
N GLY A 22 -14.82 25.24 -8.76
CA GLY A 22 -15.40 24.58 -7.59
C GLY A 22 -14.82 23.22 -7.26
N LEU A 23 -13.83 22.73 -8.03
CA LEU A 23 -13.09 21.52 -7.67
C LEU A 23 -12.33 21.74 -6.35
N ALA A 24 -12.34 20.79 -5.44
CA ALA A 24 -11.49 20.82 -4.25
C ALA A 24 -10.01 20.57 -4.63
N PRO A 25 -9.05 20.96 -3.78
CA PRO A 25 -7.64 20.68 -4.06
C PRO A 25 -7.30 19.19 -3.96
N LEU A 26 -7.99 18.45 -3.08
CA LEU A 26 -7.70 17.04 -2.75
C LEU A 26 -8.84 16.11 -3.20
N LEU A 27 -8.48 15.09 -3.97
CA LEU A 27 -9.38 14.02 -4.42
C LEU A 27 -9.30 12.79 -3.51
N TYR A 28 -10.44 12.24 -3.09
CA TYR A 28 -10.58 10.89 -2.57
C TYR A 28 -11.47 10.06 -3.50
N LEU A 29 -10.97 8.92 -3.99
CA LEU A 29 -11.68 8.08 -4.96
C LEU A 29 -11.44 6.60 -4.63
N GLN A 30 -12.39 5.98 -3.91
CA GLN A 30 -12.30 4.59 -3.43
C GLN A 30 -13.65 3.86 -3.55
N SER A 31 -13.60 2.55 -3.79
CA SER A 31 -14.80 1.68 -3.78
C SER A 31 -14.78 0.55 -2.75
N HIS A 32 -13.67 0.34 -2.05
CA HIS A 32 -13.57 -0.60 -0.92
C HIS A 32 -13.60 0.20 0.39
N CYS A 33 -14.72 0.17 1.10
CA CYS A 33 -14.93 0.95 2.31
C CYS A 33 -14.70 0.09 3.55
N ASP A 34 -14.62 0.72 4.72
CA ASP A 34 -14.52 0.04 6.02
C ASP A 34 -13.38 -0.98 6.08
N VAL A 35 -12.19 -0.55 5.64
CA VAL A 35 -10.97 -1.37 5.51
C VAL A 35 -10.12 -1.41 6.80
N PRO A 36 -9.18 -2.36 6.96
CA PRO A 36 -8.34 -2.45 8.17
C PRO A 36 -7.58 -1.17 8.54
N ALA A 37 -7.16 -0.36 7.57
CA ALA A 37 -6.49 0.92 7.81
C ALA A 37 -7.42 2.01 8.38
N ASP A 38 -8.73 1.74 8.50
CA ASP A 38 -9.76 2.65 9.02
C ASP A 38 -9.74 4.03 8.34
N ARG A 39 -9.35 4.04 7.06
CA ARG A 39 -9.11 5.29 6.32
C ARG A 39 -10.36 6.15 6.25
N ASP A 40 -11.54 5.54 6.16
CA ASP A 40 -12.80 6.27 6.05
C ASP A 40 -13.08 7.13 7.30
N ARG A 41 -12.66 6.70 8.50
CA ARG A 41 -12.76 7.52 9.71
C ARG A 41 -11.89 8.76 9.62
N TYR A 42 -10.65 8.63 9.15
CA TYR A 42 -9.76 9.77 8.92
C TYR A 42 -10.31 10.71 7.84
N VAL A 43 -10.80 10.17 6.72
CA VAL A 43 -11.32 10.98 5.61
C VAL A 43 -12.59 11.74 6.00
N ARG A 44 -13.49 11.16 6.80
CA ARG A 44 -14.68 11.88 7.32
C ARG A 44 -14.32 13.17 8.05
N GLU A 45 -13.23 13.18 8.80
CA GLU A 45 -12.72 14.38 9.46
C GLU A 45 -12.10 15.36 8.47
N LEU A 46 -11.30 14.87 7.52
CA LEU A 46 -10.66 15.69 6.49
C LEU A 46 -11.66 16.36 5.53
N MET A 47 -12.78 15.70 5.24
CA MET A 47 -13.86 16.19 4.38
C MET A 47 -14.50 17.49 4.87
N LYS A 48 -14.36 17.82 6.15
CA LYS A 48 -14.83 19.09 6.72
C LYS A 48 -14.08 20.31 6.16
N TYR A 49 -12.97 20.10 5.45
CA TYR A 49 -12.07 21.16 5.00
C TYR A 49 -11.95 21.24 3.47
N ILE A 50 -11.40 20.21 2.81
CA ILE A 50 -10.81 20.39 1.46
C ILE A 50 -10.91 19.16 0.51
N VAL A 51 -11.85 18.22 0.73
CA VAL A 51 -11.87 16.94 -0.01
C VAL A 51 -13.11 16.79 -0.88
N ASP A 52 -12.88 16.44 -2.14
CA ASP A 52 -13.89 15.86 -3.02
C ASP A 52 -13.81 14.33 -2.98
N CYS A 53 -14.89 13.68 -2.54
CA CYS A 53 -15.03 12.24 -2.42
C CYS A 53 -15.94 11.68 -3.53
N TYR A 54 -15.38 10.76 -4.30
CA TYR A 54 -16.07 9.98 -5.33
C TYR A 54 -15.87 8.48 -5.09
N GLY A 55 -16.53 7.66 -5.90
CA GLY A 55 -16.56 6.20 -5.72
C GLY A 55 -17.72 5.76 -4.83
N ARG A 56 -17.58 4.62 -4.18
CA ARG A 56 -18.62 4.11 -3.26
C ARG A 56 -18.46 4.65 -1.84
N CYS A 57 -17.26 5.04 -1.44
CA CYS A 57 -16.96 5.46 -0.07
C CYS A 57 -17.13 6.98 0.09
N LEU A 58 -17.88 7.38 1.12
CA LEU A 58 -18.11 8.77 1.58
C LEU A 58 -18.79 9.75 0.59
N ASN A 59 -18.60 9.57 -0.73
CA ASN A 59 -19.34 10.14 -1.86
C ASN A 59 -20.08 11.45 -1.55
N ASN A 60 -19.33 12.55 -1.34
CA ASN A 60 -19.90 13.89 -1.15
C ASN A 60 -20.06 14.66 -2.48
N GLN A 61 -19.55 14.11 -3.59
CA GLN A 61 -19.65 14.69 -4.92
C GLN A 61 -20.45 13.81 -5.88
N LYS A 62 -21.21 14.45 -6.77
CA LYS A 62 -21.94 13.72 -7.82
C LYS A 62 -20.96 13.02 -8.75
N LEU A 63 -21.13 11.70 -8.92
CA LEU A 63 -20.33 10.91 -9.85
C LEU A 63 -20.44 11.48 -11.28
N PRO A 64 -19.31 11.87 -11.92
CA PRO A 64 -19.32 12.37 -13.28
C PRO A 64 -19.75 11.31 -14.30
N ASN A 65 -19.46 10.04 -14.01
CA ASN A 65 -19.86 8.86 -14.77
C ASN A 65 -19.85 7.63 -13.85
N MET A 66 -20.46 6.53 -14.29
CA MET A 66 -20.54 5.28 -13.52
C MET A 66 -19.19 4.53 -13.43
N ARG A 67 -18.23 4.78 -14.33
CA ARG A 67 -16.90 4.13 -14.27
C ARG A 67 -16.08 4.58 -13.06
N LEU A 68 -16.31 5.81 -12.58
CA LEU A 68 -15.69 6.32 -11.37
C LEU A 68 -16.35 5.80 -10.08
N MET A 69 -17.47 5.07 -10.18
CA MET A 69 -18.13 4.50 -9.01
C MET A 69 -17.35 3.32 -8.44
N ASP A 70 -16.79 2.47 -9.31
CA ASP A 70 -16.10 1.26 -8.89
C ASP A 70 -14.66 1.18 -9.38
N THR A 71 -13.75 1.54 -8.48
CA THR A 71 -12.31 1.51 -8.71
C THR A 71 -11.74 0.09 -8.88
N SER A 72 -12.48 -0.97 -8.52
CA SER A 72 -12.05 -2.36 -8.74
C SER A 72 -12.07 -2.75 -10.22
N THR A 73 -12.91 -2.09 -11.02
CA THR A 73 -12.95 -2.27 -12.48
C THR A 73 -11.90 -1.44 -13.21
N ALA A 74 -11.39 -0.40 -12.55
CA ALA A 74 -10.26 0.40 -12.99
C ALA A 74 -8.92 -0.24 -12.57
N THR A 75 -8.79 -1.57 -12.62
CA THR A 75 -7.52 -2.28 -12.36
C THR A 75 -6.49 -2.02 -13.45
N THR A 76 -6.95 -1.67 -14.66
CA THR A 76 -6.14 -1.12 -15.73
C THR A 76 -5.98 0.39 -15.56
N GLU A 77 -4.94 0.97 -16.16
CA GLU A 77 -4.75 2.42 -16.24
C GLU A 77 -5.77 3.03 -17.22
N ASP A 78 -7.05 2.86 -16.90
CA ASP A 78 -8.18 3.34 -17.68
C ASP A 78 -8.00 4.84 -17.92
N SER A 79 -8.05 5.24 -19.19
CA SER A 79 -7.69 6.59 -19.60
C SER A 79 -8.65 7.64 -19.05
N GLU A 80 -9.93 7.30 -18.85
CA GLU A 80 -10.92 8.20 -18.26
C GLU A 80 -10.65 8.39 -16.77
N PHE A 81 -10.36 7.31 -16.05
CA PHE A 81 -9.96 7.34 -14.64
C PHE A 81 -8.68 8.16 -14.42
N MET A 82 -7.64 7.89 -15.20
CA MET A 82 -6.36 8.60 -15.12
C MET A 82 -6.50 10.08 -15.50
N ASN A 83 -7.28 10.39 -16.54
CA ASN A 83 -7.60 11.77 -16.91
C ASN A 83 -8.37 12.48 -15.79
N PHE A 84 -9.29 11.80 -15.09
CA PHE A 84 -10.01 12.38 -13.97
C PHE A 84 -9.07 12.74 -12.81
N ILE A 85 -8.18 11.83 -12.40
CA ILE A 85 -7.18 12.11 -11.36
C ILE A 85 -6.29 13.29 -11.77
N SER A 86 -5.90 13.39 -13.06
CA SER A 86 -5.01 14.45 -13.55
C SER A 86 -5.54 15.87 -13.33
N LYS A 87 -6.85 16.04 -13.11
CA LYS A 87 -7.51 17.33 -12.87
C LYS A 87 -7.15 17.91 -11.50
N TYR A 88 -6.84 17.06 -10.52
CA TYR A 88 -6.53 17.46 -9.16
C TYR A 88 -5.04 17.72 -8.97
N LYS A 89 -4.70 18.62 -8.04
CA LYS A 89 -3.32 18.79 -7.58
C LYS A 89 -2.92 17.68 -6.62
N PHE A 90 -3.82 17.23 -5.76
CA PHE A 90 -3.55 16.22 -4.74
C PHE A 90 -4.54 15.05 -4.85
N HIS A 91 -4.07 13.85 -4.53
CA HIS A 91 -4.90 12.65 -4.47
C HIS A 91 -4.61 11.89 -3.19
N LEU A 92 -5.65 11.56 -2.43
CA LEU A 92 -5.57 10.81 -1.19
C LEU A 92 -5.34 9.33 -1.48
N ALA A 93 -4.08 8.91 -1.38
CA ALA A 93 -3.58 7.59 -1.72
C ALA A 93 -3.42 6.74 -0.45
N MET A 94 -4.55 6.35 0.16
CA MET A 94 -4.55 5.53 1.37
C MET A 94 -4.74 4.06 1.04
N GLU A 95 -3.86 3.20 1.53
CA GLU A 95 -3.95 1.75 1.36
C GLU A 95 -5.09 1.15 2.20
N ASN A 96 -5.46 -0.10 1.89
CA ASN A 96 -6.51 -0.81 2.64
C ASN A 96 -6.00 -1.25 4.03
N ALA A 97 -4.70 -1.47 4.18
CA ALA A 97 -4.03 -1.86 5.41
C ALA A 97 -2.68 -1.12 5.51
N ILE A 98 -2.16 -0.97 6.73
CA ILE A 98 -0.85 -0.36 7.00
C ILE A 98 0.12 -1.50 7.25
N CYS A 99 0.93 -1.87 6.26
CA CYS A 99 1.87 -2.99 6.36
C CYS A 99 3.19 -2.68 5.65
N PRO A 100 4.34 -3.17 6.15
CA PRO A 100 5.60 -3.12 5.41
C PRO A 100 5.41 -3.62 3.97
N ASP A 101 6.06 -2.93 3.04
CA ASP A 101 6.07 -3.23 1.59
C ASP A 101 4.72 -3.22 0.85
N TYR A 102 3.58 -3.01 1.54
CA TYR A 102 2.25 -2.91 0.92
C TYR A 102 2.04 -1.53 0.28
N MET A 103 2.55 -1.37 -0.94
CA MET A 103 2.38 -0.18 -1.78
C MET A 103 1.73 -0.58 -3.10
N THR A 104 0.55 -0.04 -3.39
CA THR A 104 -0.26 -0.44 -4.53
C THR A 104 -0.34 0.66 -5.58
N GLU A 105 -1.15 0.43 -6.61
CA GLU A 105 -1.43 1.40 -7.66
C GLU A 105 -1.96 2.75 -7.14
N LYS A 106 -2.56 2.78 -5.94
CA LYS A 106 -3.10 4.00 -5.31
C LYS A 106 -2.02 5.06 -5.13
N LEU A 107 -0.81 4.65 -4.76
CA LEU A 107 0.36 5.51 -4.63
C LEU A 107 0.86 5.99 -6.00
N TRP A 108 0.99 5.06 -6.94
CA TRP A 108 1.71 5.30 -8.19
C TRP A 108 0.88 6.04 -9.25
N ARG A 109 -0.45 5.84 -9.30
CA ARG A 109 -1.35 6.49 -10.28
C ARG A 109 -1.35 8.02 -10.21
N PRO A 110 -1.58 8.67 -9.05
CA PRO A 110 -1.49 10.12 -8.96
C PRO A 110 -0.10 10.63 -9.36
N MET A 111 0.96 9.96 -8.90
CA MET A 111 2.33 10.28 -9.27
C MET A 111 2.54 10.19 -10.80
N HIS A 112 1.96 9.17 -11.45
CA HIS A 112 2.01 8.99 -12.90
C HIS A 112 1.27 10.09 -13.68
N VAL A 113 0.17 10.64 -13.18
CA VAL A 113 -0.55 11.74 -13.88
C VAL A 113 -0.13 13.14 -13.42
N GLY A 114 0.84 13.23 -12.51
CA GLY A 114 1.37 14.50 -12.02
C GLY A 114 0.43 15.19 -11.01
N ALA A 115 -0.27 14.41 -10.20
CA ALA A 115 -0.86 14.82 -8.93
C ALA A 115 0.04 14.33 -7.79
N ILE A 116 0.04 15.05 -6.67
CA ILE A 116 0.83 14.69 -5.49
C ILE A 116 0.03 13.64 -4.68
N PRO A 117 0.57 12.44 -4.45
CA PRO A 117 -0.04 11.47 -3.56
C PRO A 117 0.05 11.97 -2.11
N VAL A 118 -1.09 12.03 -1.44
CA VAL A 118 -1.21 12.21 0.02
C VAL A 118 -1.40 10.82 0.60
N TYR A 119 -0.32 10.23 1.10
CA TYR A 119 -0.17 8.79 1.28
C TYR A 119 -0.24 8.34 2.74
N ARG A 120 -0.85 7.17 2.94
CA ARG A 120 -0.79 6.38 4.18
C ARG A 120 -0.92 4.90 3.84
N GLY A 121 0.00 4.06 4.32
CA GLY A 121 0.06 2.65 3.94
C GLY A 121 1.34 2.00 4.46
N SER A 122 2.27 1.66 3.57
CA SER A 122 3.54 1.06 3.95
C SER A 122 4.48 2.05 4.67
N PRO A 123 5.00 1.69 5.85
CA PRO A 123 6.07 2.46 6.51
C PRO A 123 7.35 2.56 5.67
N SER A 124 7.62 1.57 4.82
CA SER A 124 8.80 1.51 3.95
C SER A 124 8.71 2.45 2.73
N VAL A 125 7.60 3.16 2.54
CA VAL A 125 7.34 3.96 1.33
C VAL A 125 8.43 4.98 1.02
N ARG A 126 9.04 5.58 2.05
CA ARG A 126 10.10 6.60 1.90
C ARG A 126 11.29 6.07 1.12
N ASP A 127 11.61 4.78 1.26
CA ASP A 127 12.75 4.14 0.59
C ASP A 127 12.55 4.03 -0.92
N TRP A 128 11.30 4.07 -1.38
CA TRP A 128 10.92 3.84 -2.78
C TRP A 128 10.56 5.10 -3.54
N MET A 129 10.49 6.25 -2.87
CA MET A 129 10.08 7.50 -3.49
C MET A 129 11.11 8.02 -4.48
N PRO A 130 10.70 8.52 -5.67
CA PRO A 130 11.65 8.90 -6.71
C PRO A 130 12.58 10.06 -6.32
N ALA A 131 12.17 10.90 -5.37
CA ALA A 131 12.94 12.01 -4.83
C ALA A 131 12.43 12.34 -3.41
N ASP A 132 13.19 13.16 -2.66
CA ASP A 132 12.84 13.58 -1.28
C ASP A 132 11.47 14.26 -1.19
N HIS A 133 11.04 14.92 -2.27
CA HIS A 133 9.72 15.53 -2.40
C HIS A 133 8.99 14.88 -3.59
N SER A 134 8.12 13.92 -3.29
CA SER A 134 7.22 13.33 -4.28
C SER A 134 5.87 12.91 -3.72
N ILE A 135 5.74 12.81 -2.40
CA ILE A 135 4.51 12.47 -1.68
C ILE A 135 4.38 13.30 -0.41
N ILE A 136 3.16 13.43 0.10
CA ILE A 136 2.87 13.98 1.42
C ILE A 136 2.47 12.80 2.30
N LEU A 137 3.13 12.59 3.43
CA LEU A 137 2.79 11.50 4.34
C LEU A 137 1.80 11.99 5.38
N ILE A 138 0.66 11.29 5.50
CA ILE A 138 -0.39 11.66 6.43
C ILE A 138 0.10 11.62 7.88
N ASP A 139 0.92 10.63 8.22
CA ASP A 139 1.43 10.44 9.58
C ASP A 139 2.47 11.50 10.00
N ASP A 140 2.87 12.42 9.10
CA ASP A 140 3.72 13.57 9.44
C ASP A 140 2.94 14.74 10.06
N PHE A 141 1.60 14.63 10.14
CA PHE A 141 0.71 15.67 10.67
C PHE A 141 -0.01 15.18 11.92
N GLY A 142 -0.18 16.07 12.91
CA GLY A 142 -0.85 15.74 14.17
C GLY A 142 -2.37 15.64 14.04
N SER A 143 -2.96 16.17 12.96
CA SER A 143 -4.41 16.09 12.72
C SER A 143 -4.80 16.25 11.24
N PRO A 144 -6.01 15.79 10.85
CA PRO A 144 -6.60 16.08 9.54
C PRO A 144 -6.66 17.57 9.21
N LYS A 145 -6.88 18.42 10.21
CA LYS A 145 -6.92 19.88 10.04
C LYS A 145 -5.56 20.43 9.64
N GLU A 146 -4.50 19.99 10.32
CA GLU A 146 -3.13 20.42 10.01
C GLU A 146 -2.70 19.98 8.61
N LEU A 147 -3.05 18.74 8.22
CA LEU A 147 -2.86 18.26 6.85
C LEU A 147 -3.64 19.12 5.84
N ALA A 148 -4.87 19.51 6.15
CA ALA A 148 -5.68 20.36 5.29
C ALA A 148 -5.07 21.76 5.11
N GLU A 149 -4.56 22.36 6.19
CA GLU A 149 -3.87 23.66 6.16
C GLU A 149 -2.60 23.59 5.31
N TYR A 150 -1.83 22.50 5.42
CA TYR A 150 -0.64 22.29 4.59
C TYR A 150 -0.96 22.12 3.10
N ILE A 151 -2.02 21.38 2.78
CA ILE A 151 -2.46 21.22 1.39
C ILE A 151 -2.99 22.53 0.82
N ASP A 152 -3.75 23.33 1.58
CA ASP A 152 -4.20 24.66 1.14
C ASP A 152 -3.02 25.61 0.91
N PHE A 153 -2.00 25.57 1.78
CA PHE A 153 -0.74 26.30 1.55
C PHE A 153 -0.10 25.90 0.22
N LEU A 154 0.06 24.61 -0.07
CA LEU A 154 0.66 24.15 -1.33
C LEU A 154 -0.23 24.47 -2.55
N ASP A 155 -1.55 24.37 -2.43
CA ASP A 155 -2.50 24.71 -3.50
C ASP A 155 -2.34 26.17 -3.94
N ARG A 156 -2.12 27.08 -2.98
CA ARG A 156 -1.93 28.52 -3.21
C ARG A 156 -0.52 28.92 -3.62
N ASN A 157 0.46 28.03 -3.46
CA ASN A 157 1.88 28.32 -3.72
C ASN A 157 2.44 27.39 -4.80
N SER A 158 2.28 27.81 -6.07
CA SER A 158 2.69 27.02 -7.24
C SER A 158 4.15 26.55 -7.19
N ASP A 159 5.08 27.40 -6.73
CA ASP A 159 6.49 27.04 -6.63
C ASP A 159 6.74 25.92 -5.61
N GLN A 160 5.99 25.90 -4.50
CA GLN A 160 6.10 24.85 -3.48
C GLN A 160 5.48 23.55 -3.99
N TYR A 161 4.30 23.63 -4.62
CA TYR A 161 3.67 22.48 -5.29
C TYR A 161 4.60 21.85 -6.35
N LEU A 162 5.25 22.66 -7.19
CA LEU A 162 6.11 22.16 -8.27
C LEU A 162 7.36 21.41 -7.77
N LYS A 163 7.81 21.66 -6.53
CA LYS A 163 8.93 20.90 -5.93
C LYS A 163 8.61 19.40 -5.85
N TYR A 164 7.37 19.04 -5.55
CA TYR A 164 6.92 17.65 -5.47
C TYR A 164 6.88 16.94 -6.83
N LEU A 165 6.83 17.69 -7.93
CA LEU A 165 6.76 17.13 -9.27
C LEU A 165 8.12 17.09 -9.98
N LYS A 166 9.22 17.46 -9.31
CA LYS A 166 10.56 17.47 -9.91
C LYS A 166 10.96 16.14 -10.53
N TYR A 167 10.49 15.01 -9.96
CA TYR A 167 10.77 13.68 -10.51
C TYR A 167 10.25 13.44 -11.94
N LYS A 168 9.32 14.27 -12.42
CA LYS A 168 8.82 14.24 -13.80
C LYS A 168 9.85 14.69 -14.83
N SER A 169 10.84 15.48 -14.42
CA SER A 169 11.91 15.97 -15.30
C SER A 169 12.89 14.84 -15.66
N PRO A 170 13.62 14.91 -16.79
CA PRO A 170 14.54 13.86 -17.23
C PRO A 170 15.55 13.39 -16.19
N HIS A 171 16.04 14.31 -15.34
CA HIS A 171 17.00 14.07 -14.25
C HIS A 171 16.36 14.11 -12.85
N GLY A 172 15.04 14.06 -12.77
CA GLY A 172 14.30 14.33 -11.54
C GLY A 172 14.26 13.18 -10.54
N ILE A 173 14.56 11.95 -10.97
CA ILE A 173 14.60 10.79 -10.09
C ILE A 173 16.01 10.68 -9.52
N THR A 174 16.14 10.90 -8.21
CA THR A 174 17.42 11.01 -7.52
C THR A 174 17.68 9.86 -6.55
N ASN A 175 16.64 9.12 -6.16
CA ASN A 175 16.75 7.99 -5.24
C ASN A 175 17.57 6.84 -5.86
N GLN A 176 18.78 6.64 -5.33
CA GLN A 176 19.71 5.61 -5.82
C GLN A 176 19.23 4.20 -5.51
N PHE A 177 18.60 3.98 -4.36
CA PHE A 177 18.03 2.68 -4.01
C PHE A 177 16.97 2.26 -5.05
N LEU A 178 16.03 3.15 -5.37
CA LEU A 178 15.04 2.90 -6.42
C LEU A 178 15.70 2.66 -7.79
N LEU A 179 16.64 3.52 -8.19
CA LEU A 179 17.32 3.40 -9.49
C LEU A 179 18.06 2.08 -9.64
N GLU A 180 18.79 1.68 -8.59
CA GLU A 180 19.57 0.44 -8.59
C GLU A 180 18.67 -0.80 -8.60
N ASN A 181 17.62 -0.82 -7.78
CA ASN A 181 16.65 -1.91 -7.77
C ASN A 181 15.96 -2.06 -9.14
N MET A 182 15.54 -0.96 -9.75
CA MET A 182 14.91 -0.99 -11.07
C MET A 182 15.88 -1.42 -12.19
N ARG A 183 17.19 -1.12 -12.06
CA ARG A 183 18.22 -1.53 -13.02
C ARG A 183 18.59 -3.00 -12.90
N LYS A 184 18.66 -3.53 -11.67
CA LYS A 184 19.00 -4.93 -11.39
C LYS A 184 17.83 -5.90 -11.59
N ARG A 185 16.62 -5.39 -11.73
CA ARG A 185 15.41 -6.20 -11.88
C ARG A 185 15.46 -7.04 -13.15
N GLU A 186 15.31 -8.35 -12.98
CA GLU A 186 15.38 -9.35 -14.07
C GLU A 186 14.04 -9.64 -14.74
N TRP A 187 12.95 -9.05 -14.22
CA TRP A 187 11.59 -9.21 -14.74
C TRP A 187 10.95 -7.87 -15.13
N GLY A 188 9.94 -7.95 -15.98
CA GLY A 188 9.23 -6.81 -16.55
C GLY A 188 7.72 -6.83 -16.27
N VAL A 189 7.09 -5.68 -16.46
CA VAL A 189 5.63 -5.54 -16.51
C VAL A 189 5.31 -4.96 -17.89
N ASN A 190 4.50 -5.67 -18.68
CA ASN A 190 4.19 -5.32 -20.07
C ASN A 190 5.44 -5.15 -20.97
N ASP A 191 6.53 -5.87 -20.65
CA ASP A 191 7.75 -5.90 -21.43
C ASP A 191 7.93 -7.31 -22.00
N MET A 192 7.75 -7.47 -23.31
CA MET A 192 7.86 -8.78 -23.97
C MET A 192 9.30 -9.30 -24.06
N SER A 193 10.30 -8.46 -23.78
CA SER A 193 11.72 -8.87 -23.79
C SER A 193 12.18 -9.47 -22.47
N LEU A 194 11.38 -9.36 -21.41
CA LEU A 194 11.68 -9.86 -20.07
C LEU A 194 10.63 -10.87 -19.61
N PRO A 195 10.98 -11.79 -18.70
CA PRO A 195 9.99 -12.58 -17.97
C PRO A 195 8.99 -11.65 -17.27
N ASN A 196 7.72 -12.05 -17.23
CA ASN A 196 6.76 -11.35 -16.38
C ASN A 196 7.11 -11.53 -14.89
N TYR A 197 6.52 -10.72 -14.01
CA TYR A 197 6.84 -10.74 -12.58
C TYR A 197 6.53 -12.08 -11.88
N LEU A 198 5.54 -12.85 -12.35
CA LEU A 198 5.25 -14.19 -11.81
C LEU A 198 6.36 -15.16 -12.19
N ASN A 199 6.70 -15.24 -13.48
CA ASN A 199 7.79 -16.10 -13.95
C ASN A 199 9.13 -15.71 -13.31
N GLY A 200 9.40 -14.41 -13.17
CA GLY A 200 10.60 -13.92 -12.49
C GLY A 200 10.65 -14.34 -11.03
N PHE A 201 9.53 -14.29 -10.32
CA PHE A 201 9.43 -14.78 -8.94
C PHE A 201 9.60 -16.30 -8.86
N GLU A 202 8.96 -17.06 -9.73
CA GLU A 202 9.10 -18.52 -9.79
C GLU A 202 10.56 -18.94 -10.07
N CYS A 203 11.22 -18.29 -11.03
CA CYS A 203 12.65 -18.49 -11.29
C CYS A 203 13.49 -18.17 -10.08
N PHE A 204 13.25 -17.03 -9.42
CA PHE A 204 13.97 -16.65 -8.19
C PHE A 204 13.84 -17.72 -7.10
N ILE A 205 12.63 -18.22 -6.84
CA ILE A 205 12.42 -19.27 -5.84
C ILE A 205 13.13 -20.57 -6.25
N CYS A 206 13.01 -20.98 -7.50
CA CYS A 206 13.69 -22.16 -8.04
C CYS A 206 15.21 -22.06 -7.91
N ASP A 207 15.81 -20.91 -8.23
CA ASP A 207 17.26 -20.71 -8.13
C ASP A 207 17.74 -20.77 -6.69
N ARG A 208 16.99 -20.17 -5.75
CA ARG A 208 17.27 -20.23 -4.32
C ARG A 208 17.19 -21.66 -3.78
N GLU A 209 16.15 -22.40 -4.16
CA GLU A 209 15.99 -23.77 -3.72
C GLU A 209 17.06 -24.70 -4.31
N ASN A 210 17.38 -24.55 -5.60
CA ASN A 210 18.47 -25.29 -6.23
C ASN A 210 19.83 -25.00 -5.56
N ALA A 211 20.11 -23.73 -5.24
CA ALA A 211 21.31 -23.35 -4.51
C ALA A 211 21.38 -24.00 -3.11
N ARG A 212 20.25 -24.01 -2.39
CA ARG A 212 20.13 -24.66 -1.08
C ARG A 212 20.39 -26.17 -1.16
N LEU A 213 19.75 -26.86 -2.11
CA LEU A 213 19.94 -28.30 -2.36
C LEU A 213 21.39 -28.64 -2.76
N ASN A 214 22.04 -27.78 -3.55
CA ASN A 214 23.45 -27.94 -3.90
C ASN A 214 24.35 -27.83 -2.67
N ALA A 215 24.11 -26.83 -1.81
CA ALA A 215 24.86 -26.65 -0.58
C ALA A 215 24.67 -27.83 0.38
N GLU A 216 23.45 -28.35 0.54
CA GLU A 216 23.19 -29.57 1.32
C GLU A 216 23.94 -30.80 0.78
N ARG A 217 23.91 -31.02 -0.54
CA ARG A 217 24.63 -32.13 -1.18
C ARG A 217 26.13 -32.04 -0.93
N ASN A 218 26.70 -30.83 -1.03
CA ASN A 218 28.11 -30.60 -0.80
C ASN A 218 28.50 -30.81 0.68
N HIS A 219 27.67 -30.35 1.61
CA HIS A 219 27.88 -30.59 3.05
C HIS A 219 27.86 -32.07 3.42
N LYS A 220 26.92 -32.84 2.85
CA LYS A 220 26.86 -34.30 3.01
C LYS A 220 28.10 -34.99 2.43
N LYS A 221 28.54 -34.60 1.22
CA LYS A 221 29.77 -35.13 0.59
C LYS A 221 31.03 -34.82 1.39
N ALA A 222 31.09 -33.66 2.04
CA ALA A 222 32.20 -33.27 2.91
C ALA A 222 32.18 -33.98 4.28
N HIS A 223 31.25 -34.91 4.52
CA HIS A 223 31.05 -35.58 5.81
C HIS A 223 30.92 -34.58 6.98
N GLY A 224 30.22 -33.46 6.75
CA GLY A 224 30.01 -32.43 7.77
C GLY A 224 31.21 -31.53 8.04
N LYS A 225 32.32 -31.64 7.28
CA LYS A 225 33.51 -30.79 7.45
C LYS A 225 33.37 -29.40 6.85
N SER A 226 32.42 -29.18 5.95
CA SER A 226 32.08 -27.84 5.44
C SER A 226 30.93 -27.24 6.25
N LEU A 227 30.75 -25.93 6.20
CA LEU A 227 29.58 -25.26 6.78
C LEU A 227 28.27 -25.90 6.26
N ALA A 228 27.31 -26.07 7.17
CA ALA A 228 25.95 -26.43 6.80
C ALA A 228 25.32 -25.28 5.99
N PRO A 229 24.41 -25.58 5.05
CA PRO A 229 23.67 -24.54 4.35
C PRO A 229 22.91 -23.66 5.34
N GLU A 230 22.85 -22.38 5.04
CA GLU A 230 22.06 -21.43 5.81
C GLU A 230 20.58 -21.79 5.74
N VAL A 231 19.91 -21.75 6.89
CA VAL A 231 18.47 -22.01 6.98
C VAL A 231 17.75 -20.67 6.79
N HIS A 232 17.03 -20.54 5.68
CA HIS A 232 16.20 -19.37 5.43
C HIS A 232 14.78 -19.62 5.96
N ILE A 233 14.50 -19.11 7.17
CA ILE A 233 13.17 -19.14 7.77
C ILE A 233 12.57 -17.75 7.66
N ALA A 234 11.37 -17.66 7.07
CA ALA A 234 10.62 -16.42 7.05
C ALA A 234 10.34 -15.95 8.49
N GLN A 235 10.77 -14.73 8.81
CA GLN A 235 10.52 -14.11 10.10
C GLN A 235 9.30 -13.19 10.01
N THR A 236 8.57 -13.05 11.11
CA THR A 236 7.43 -12.11 11.21
C THR A 236 7.84 -10.67 10.96
N THR A 237 9.12 -10.32 11.16
CA THR A 237 9.66 -8.99 10.85
C THR A 237 9.64 -8.64 9.36
N HIS A 238 9.48 -9.63 8.46
CA HIS A 238 9.49 -9.40 7.02
C HIS A 238 8.09 -9.32 6.40
N MET A 239 7.11 -10.07 6.93
CA MET A 239 5.74 -10.17 6.38
C MET A 239 4.65 -9.89 7.41
N GLY A 240 5.00 -9.47 8.62
CA GLY A 240 4.06 -9.17 9.69
C GLY A 240 3.42 -7.81 9.50
N CYS A 241 2.11 -7.80 9.26
CA CYS A 241 1.29 -6.60 9.41
C CYS A 241 1.02 -6.35 10.91
N PRO A 242 1.15 -5.09 11.38
CA PRO A 242 0.68 -4.73 12.72
C PRO A 242 -0.84 -4.94 12.85
N SER A 243 -1.31 -5.05 14.09
CA SER A 243 -2.75 -5.07 14.36
C SER A 243 -3.41 -3.79 13.83
N PRO A 244 -4.63 -3.87 13.25
CA PRO A 244 -5.38 -2.69 12.82
C PRO A 244 -5.50 -1.65 13.94
N ALA A 245 -5.25 -0.39 13.59
CA ALA A 245 -5.36 0.74 14.51
C ALA A 245 -6.35 1.77 13.92
N PRO A 246 -7.04 2.55 14.78
CA PRO A 246 -7.92 3.60 14.32
C PRO A 246 -7.24 4.55 13.34
N GLY A 247 -7.99 4.94 12.31
CA GLY A 247 -7.50 5.84 11.28
C GLY A 247 -7.35 7.24 11.85
N TYR A 248 -8.14 7.59 12.87
CA TYR A 248 -8.08 8.86 13.58
C TYR A 248 -8.64 8.70 15.00
N GLY A 249 -8.03 9.39 15.97
CA GLY A 249 -8.39 9.28 17.39
C GLY A 249 -7.77 8.06 18.08
N ASN A 250 -8.15 7.83 19.34
CA ASN A 250 -7.70 6.67 20.10
C ASN A 250 -8.73 5.53 20.05
N ILE A 251 -8.28 4.30 20.26
CA ILE A 251 -9.14 3.12 20.20
C ILE A 251 -10.13 3.07 21.36
N GLU A 252 -9.76 3.68 22.49
CA GLU A 252 -10.57 3.82 23.70
C GLU A 252 -11.76 4.75 23.47
N ASP A 253 -11.64 5.71 22.55
CA ASP A 253 -12.70 6.66 22.20
C ASP A 253 -13.72 6.05 21.21
N ILE A 254 -13.42 4.88 20.64
CA ILE A 254 -14.33 4.19 19.72
C ILE A 254 -15.36 3.38 20.52
N PRO A 255 -16.68 3.65 20.34
CA PRO A 255 -17.74 2.95 21.04
C PRO A 255 -17.65 1.44 20.88
N ASP A 256 -18.03 0.72 21.94
CA ASP A 256 -18.28 -0.71 21.84
C ASP A 256 -19.50 -0.92 20.93
N GLY A 257 -19.42 -1.86 19.98
CA GLY A 257 -20.38 -2.00 18.88
C GLY A 257 -20.01 -1.26 17.59
N ASP A 258 -18.90 -0.50 17.53
CA ASP A 258 -18.39 0.04 16.27
C ASP A 258 -17.96 -1.12 15.35
N SER A 259 -18.57 -1.19 14.16
CA SER A 259 -18.40 -2.31 13.24
C SER A 259 -16.96 -2.52 12.79
N TRP A 260 -16.17 -1.44 12.67
CA TRP A 260 -14.77 -1.55 12.30
C TRP A 260 -13.97 -2.19 13.44
N LYS A 261 -14.20 -1.73 14.69
CA LYS A 261 -13.52 -2.22 15.90
C LYS A 261 -13.82 -3.70 16.12
N GLU A 262 -15.07 -4.12 15.98
CA GLU A 262 -15.46 -5.52 16.15
C GLU A 262 -14.92 -6.43 15.05
N MET A 263 -15.10 -6.03 13.79
CA MET A 263 -14.75 -6.88 12.64
C MET A 263 -13.24 -7.05 12.49
N TRP A 264 -12.47 -5.95 12.40
CA TRP A 264 -11.06 -6.06 12.00
C TRP A 264 -10.13 -6.53 13.10
N LEU A 265 -10.41 -6.20 14.36
CA LEU A 265 -9.63 -6.72 15.47
C LEU A 265 -9.86 -8.23 15.61
N GLN A 266 -11.11 -8.68 15.51
CA GLN A 266 -11.43 -10.10 15.56
C GLN A 266 -10.79 -10.87 14.38
N ASP A 267 -10.94 -10.36 13.15
CA ASP A 267 -10.37 -11.00 11.95
C ASP A 267 -8.84 -11.09 12.01
N TYR A 268 -8.17 -10.05 12.55
CA TYR A 268 -6.72 -10.06 12.73
C TYR A 268 -6.28 -11.19 13.65
N TRP A 269 -6.88 -11.27 14.84
CA TRP A 269 -6.53 -12.29 15.83
C TRP A 269 -6.91 -13.69 15.39
N GLN A 270 -8.05 -13.84 14.71
CA GLN A 270 -8.46 -15.10 14.11
C GLN A 270 -7.45 -15.56 13.05
N SER A 271 -7.00 -14.66 12.17
CA SER A 271 -6.01 -14.98 11.15
C SER A 271 -4.66 -15.38 11.76
N LEU A 272 -4.28 -14.75 12.87
CA LEU A 272 -3.08 -15.14 13.63
C LEU A 272 -3.22 -16.54 14.22
N ASP A 273 -4.36 -16.85 14.85
CA ASP A 273 -4.64 -18.18 15.41
C ASP A 273 -4.60 -19.25 14.32
N GLN A 274 -5.12 -18.95 13.11
CA GLN A 274 -5.03 -19.84 11.95
C GLN A 274 -3.58 -20.10 11.52
N GLY A 275 -2.74 -19.08 11.49
CA GLY A 275 -1.31 -19.21 11.20
C GLY A 275 -0.58 -20.06 12.25
N GLU A 276 -0.89 -19.86 13.53
CA GLU A 276 -0.34 -20.66 14.64
C GLU A 276 -0.81 -22.12 14.57
N ALA A 277 -2.08 -22.36 14.22
CA ALA A 277 -2.62 -23.71 14.04
C ALA A 277 -1.92 -24.46 12.91
N LEU A 278 -1.73 -23.82 11.76
CA LEU A 278 -0.98 -24.39 10.63
C LEU A 278 0.47 -24.68 11.01
N THR A 279 1.12 -23.76 11.71
CA THR A 279 2.50 -23.95 12.21
C THR A 279 2.59 -25.14 13.16
N ALA A 280 1.63 -25.27 14.08
CA ALA A 280 1.55 -26.41 14.98
C ALA A 280 1.33 -27.73 14.22
N MET A 281 0.45 -27.76 13.21
CA MET A 281 0.25 -28.95 12.38
C MET A 281 1.56 -29.37 11.69
N ILE A 282 2.30 -28.43 11.10
CA ILE A 282 3.60 -28.69 10.47
C ILE A 282 4.59 -29.29 11.47
N HIS A 283 4.71 -28.72 12.67
CA HIS A 283 5.62 -29.23 13.70
C HIS A 283 5.25 -30.63 14.21
N HIS A 284 3.97 -31.01 14.16
CA HIS A 284 3.50 -32.35 14.52
C HIS A 284 3.46 -33.32 13.34
N ASN A 285 3.97 -32.91 12.17
CA ASN A 285 3.90 -33.68 10.92
C ASN A 285 2.45 -34.11 10.58
N GLU A 286 1.48 -33.27 10.93
CA GLU A 286 0.06 -33.51 10.72
C GLU A 286 -0.35 -33.08 9.32
N THR A 287 -0.79 -34.04 8.51
CA THR A 287 -1.17 -33.82 7.10
C THR A 287 -2.67 -33.87 6.88
N HIS A 288 -3.47 -34.25 7.88
CA HIS A 288 -4.92 -34.37 7.76
C HIS A 288 -5.61 -33.02 7.98
N GLN A 289 -6.07 -32.39 6.89
CA GLN A 289 -6.73 -31.08 6.92
C GLN A 289 -7.92 -30.99 7.90
N GLY A 290 -8.66 -32.09 8.13
CA GLY A 290 -9.80 -32.11 9.04
C GLY A 290 -9.45 -31.80 10.50
N LYS A 291 -8.19 -32.01 10.90
CA LYS A 291 -7.72 -31.71 12.26
C LYS A 291 -7.39 -30.24 12.46
N PHE A 292 -7.40 -29.41 11.42
CA PHE A 292 -7.13 -27.98 11.54
C PHE A 292 -7.98 -27.32 12.63
N TRP A 293 -9.27 -27.66 12.69
CA TRP A 293 -10.19 -27.13 13.69
C TRP A 293 -9.88 -27.60 15.12
N ASP A 294 -9.31 -28.79 15.29
CA ASP A 294 -8.86 -29.26 16.61
C ASP A 294 -7.66 -28.43 17.10
N TYR A 295 -6.73 -28.09 16.20
CA TYR A 295 -5.58 -27.22 16.51
C TYR A 295 -6.04 -25.79 16.81
N MET A 296 -6.96 -25.24 16.00
CA MET A 296 -7.59 -23.94 16.25
C MET A 296 -8.26 -23.89 17.62
N HIS A 297 -9.08 -24.90 17.94
CA HIS A 297 -9.78 -24.96 19.23
C HIS A 297 -8.80 -25.02 20.41
N LYS A 298 -7.71 -25.79 20.28
CA LYS A 298 -6.65 -25.83 21.30
C LYS A 298 -5.98 -24.47 21.52
N ILE A 299 -5.70 -23.72 20.45
CA ILE A 299 -5.11 -22.37 20.55
C ILE A 299 -6.07 -21.40 21.22
N PHE A 300 -7.34 -21.40 20.78
CA PHE A 300 -8.39 -20.58 21.37
C PHE A 300 -8.55 -20.85 22.89
N LEU A 301 -8.59 -22.11 23.31
CA LEU A 301 -8.68 -22.49 24.72
C LEU A 301 -7.45 -22.01 25.53
N LYS A 302 -6.25 -22.10 24.97
CA LYS A 302 -5.04 -21.60 25.64
C LYS A 302 -5.10 -20.10 25.89
N ARG A 303 -5.53 -19.31 24.89
CA ARG A 303 -5.60 -17.84 25.02
C ARG A 303 -6.68 -17.40 26.01
N THR A 304 -7.82 -18.10 26.04
CA THR A 304 -8.92 -17.81 26.98
C THR A 304 -8.65 -18.27 28.41
N GLN A 305 -7.73 -19.21 28.63
CA GLN A 305 -7.29 -19.61 29.97
C GLN A 305 -6.20 -18.70 30.58
N HIS A 306 -5.58 -17.83 29.76
CA HIS A 306 -4.49 -16.94 30.17
C HIS A 306 -4.86 -15.45 30.22
N ASN A 307 -6.13 -15.12 29.97
CA ASN A 307 -6.74 -13.80 30.20
C ASN A 307 -7.64 -13.85 31.44
#